data_AF-A0A1S2M3J0-F1
#
_entry.id   AF-A0A1S2M3J0-F1
#
_cell.length_a   1.000
_cell.length_b   1.000
_cell.length_c   1.000
_cell.angle_alpha   90.00
_cell.angle_beta   90.00
_cell.angle_gamma   90.00
#
_symmetry.space_group_name_H-M   'P 1'
#
loop_
_entity.id
_entity.type
_entity.pdbx_description
1 polymer ?
#
loop_
_entity_poly.entity_id
_entity_poly.type
_entity_poly.pdbx_seq_one_letter_code
_entity_poly.pdbx_strand_id
1 'polypeptide(L)'
;MRLTITMFFLIFILLGCSSGSGTFNFSKLTSELEKSGVDFTILDIEEKDQFFSVVPKAIKVNEDFFLIFEYPTNKEMEKEAAMIREDGNIGNASISYVSDPHYFKKGNIIVQYVGKKKVILNQLEKIFGKQFAGR
;
A
#
# COMPACT_ATOMS: atom_id res chain seq x y z
N MET A 1 28.92 -10.01 -57.05
CA MET A 1 29.69 -10.57 -55.92
C MET A 1 28.99 -10.13 -54.64
N ARG A 2 28.22 -11.02 -54.00
CA ARG A 2 27.35 -10.68 -52.85
C ARG A 2 28.15 -10.86 -51.55
N LEU A 3 28.28 -9.76 -50.82
CA LEU A 3 28.83 -9.65 -49.48
C LEU A 3 27.88 -10.35 -48.50
N THR A 4 28.37 -11.31 -47.72
CA THR A 4 27.62 -11.87 -46.59
C THR A 4 28.48 -11.75 -45.34
N ILE A 5 28.06 -10.85 -44.44
CA ILE A 5 28.57 -10.70 -43.08
C ILE A 5 27.53 -11.35 -42.19
N THR A 6 27.84 -12.54 -41.67
CA THR A 6 26.98 -13.20 -40.67
C THR A 6 27.47 -12.77 -39.30
N MET A 7 26.93 -11.68 -38.77
CA MET A 7 27.19 -11.24 -37.40
C MET A 7 26.14 -11.85 -36.48
N PHE A 8 26.51 -12.95 -35.84
CA PHE A 8 25.70 -13.67 -34.87
C PHE A 8 25.70 -12.88 -33.54
N PHE A 9 24.79 -11.91 -33.41
CA PHE A 9 24.56 -11.18 -32.16
C PHE A 9 23.64 -12.01 -31.26
N LEU A 10 24.22 -12.95 -30.51
CA LEU A 10 23.51 -13.71 -29.49
C LEU A 10 23.91 -13.17 -28.12
N ILE A 11 23.31 -12.04 -27.75
CA ILE A 11 23.41 -11.45 -26.42
C ILE A 11 21.97 -11.10 -25.99
N PHE A 12 21.25 -12.11 -25.52
CA PHE A 12 20.08 -11.90 -24.67
C PHE A 12 20.59 -11.92 -23.21
N ILE A 13 20.96 -10.74 -22.70
CA ILE A 13 21.24 -10.56 -21.27
C ILE A 13 19.88 -10.55 -20.57
N LEU A 14 19.39 -11.74 -20.21
CA LEU A 14 18.37 -11.87 -19.18
C LEU A 14 19.07 -11.78 -17.82
N LEU A 15 19.44 -10.56 -17.42
CA LEU A 15 19.57 -10.22 -16.01
C LEU A 15 18.15 -10.15 -15.43
N GLY A 16 17.53 -11.32 -15.27
CA GLY A 16 16.35 -11.48 -14.45
C GLY A 16 16.75 -11.26 -13.00
N CYS A 17 16.69 -10.02 -12.52
CA CYS A 17 16.78 -9.75 -11.11
C CYS A 17 15.49 -10.28 -10.46
N SER A 18 15.50 -11.55 -10.07
CA SER A 18 14.48 -12.15 -9.22
C SER A 18 14.61 -11.57 -7.80
N SER A 19 14.15 -10.34 -7.57
CA SER A 19 14.03 -9.76 -6.23
C SER A 19 12.67 -10.12 -5.59
N GLY A 20 12.33 -11.42 -5.66
CA GLY A 20 11.12 -11.99 -5.06
C GLY A 20 11.20 -12.22 -3.56
N SER A 21 11.98 -11.44 -2.81
CA SER A 21 12.13 -11.58 -1.35
C SER A 21 11.96 -10.28 -0.55
N GLY A 22 11.47 -9.21 -1.19
CA GLY A 22 11.15 -7.96 -0.46
C GLY A 22 9.82 -8.04 0.30
N THR A 23 9.77 -7.52 1.52
CA THR A 23 8.51 -7.33 2.27
C THR A 23 7.51 -6.47 1.49
N PHE A 24 6.20 -6.66 1.69
CA PHE A 24 5.17 -5.82 1.07
C PHE A 24 5.31 -4.38 1.58
N ASN A 25 5.39 -3.42 0.67
CA ASN A 25 5.73 -2.02 0.93
C ASN A 25 4.96 -1.08 -0.01
N PHE A 26 5.17 0.24 0.07
CA PHE A 26 4.43 1.20 -0.76
C PHE A 26 4.61 0.97 -2.26
N SER A 27 5.85 0.71 -2.71
CA SER A 27 6.12 0.43 -4.13
C SER A 27 5.37 -0.82 -4.63
N LYS A 28 5.29 -1.88 -3.82
CA LYS A 28 4.50 -3.07 -4.17
C LYS A 28 3.00 -2.77 -4.18
N LEU A 29 2.51 -1.96 -3.25
CA LEU A 29 1.11 -1.52 -3.25
C LEU A 29 0.76 -0.76 -4.53
N THR A 30 1.56 0.23 -4.93
CA THR A 30 1.29 1.01 -6.15
C THR A 30 1.34 0.11 -7.39
N SER A 31 2.28 -0.84 -7.48
CA SER A 31 2.31 -1.81 -8.57
C SER A 31 1.07 -2.72 -8.61
N GLU A 32 0.49 -3.11 -7.47
CA GLU A 32 -0.76 -3.89 -7.45
C GLU A 32 -1.98 -3.05 -7.84
N LEU A 33 -1.98 -1.75 -7.50
CA LEU A 33 -3.02 -0.82 -7.94
C LEU A 33 -2.95 -0.55 -9.45
N GLU A 34 -1.74 -0.34 -10.01
CA GLU A 34 -1.52 -0.19 -11.45
C GLU A 34 -2.03 -1.40 -12.23
N LYS A 35 -1.72 -2.63 -11.77
CA LYS A 35 -2.21 -3.88 -12.39
C LYS A 35 -3.72 -4.03 -12.33
N SER A 36 -4.39 -3.36 -11.39
CA SER A 36 -5.85 -3.38 -11.29
C SER A 36 -6.54 -2.45 -12.29
N GLY A 37 -5.79 -1.59 -12.98
CA GLY A 37 -6.33 -0.62 -13.93
C GLY A 37 -7.07 0.54 -13.27
N VAL A 38 -6.84 0.77 -11.98
CA VAL A 38 -7.41 1.90 -11.24
C VAL A 38 -6.52 3.12 -11.43
N ASP A 39 -7.11 4.24 -11.85
CA ASP A 39 -6.43 5.52 -11.86
C ASP A 39 -6.28 6.05 -10.44
N PHE A 40 -5.06 6.45 -10.07
CA PHE A 40 -4.78 7.02 -8.77
C PHE A 40 -3.73 8.14 -8.84
N THR A 41 -3.72 8.98 -7.81
CA THR A 41 -2.70 10.01 -7.62
C THR A 41 -2.07 9.84 -6.24
N ILE A 42 -0.76 9.93 -6.17
CA ILE A 42 -0.03 9.94 -4.91
C ILE A 42 0.00 11.38 -4.40
N LEU A 43 -0.35 11.56 -3.14
CA LEU A 43 -0.29 12.82 -2.44
C LEU A 43 0.74 12.69 -1.32
N ASP A 44 1.75 13.55 -1.36
CA ASP A 44 2.71 13.65 -0.28
C ASP A 44 2.09 14.40 0.90
N ILE A 45 2.24 13.82 2.09
CA ILE A 45 1.90 14.45 3.35
C ILE A 45 3.22 14.66 4.06
N GLU A 46 3.45 15.86 4.58
CA GLU A 46 4.74 16.21 5.20
C GLU A 46 4.73 15.96 6.72
N GLU A 47 3.55 15.84 7.31
CA GLU A 47 3.36 15.73 8.75
C GLU A 47 2.85 14.35 9.16
N LYS A 48 3.43 13.81 10.25
CA LYS A 48 2.88 12.64 10.92
C LYS A 48 1.61 13.02 11.67
N ASP A 49 0.73 12.05 11.88
CA ASP A 49 -0.35 12.22 12.85
C ASP A 49 0.15 11.99 14.29
N GLN A 50 -0.76 12.12 15.25
CA GLN A 50 -0.48 11.96 16.68
C GLN A 50 -0.40 10.49 17.14
N PHE A 51 -0.77 9.54 16.29
CA PHE A 51 -0.99 8.14 16.65
C PHE A 51 0.14 7.23 16.17
N PHE A 52 0.69 7.49 15.00
CA PHE A 52 1.69 6.65 14.36
C PHE A 52 3.05 7.35 14.29
N SER A 53 4.13 6.56 14.35
CA SER A 53 5.49 7.12 14.37
C SER A 53 6.00 7.58 12.99
N VAL A 54 5.32 7.18 11.91
CA VAL A 54 5.71 7.45 10.53
C VAL A 54 4.82 8.52 9.90
N VAL A 55 5.38 9.25 8.94
CA VAL A 55 4.62 10.18 8.12
C VAL A 55 3.84 9.36 7.07
N PRO A 56 2.50 9.46 7.00
CA PRO A 56 1.74 8.72 6.01
C PRO A 56 1.98 9.27 4.60
N LYS A 57 1.73 8.44 3.60
CA LYS A 57 1.43 8.89 2.22
C LYS A 57 -0.07 8.77 1.99
N ALA A 58 -0.63 9.58 1.10
CA ALA A 58 -2.00 9.40 0.66
C ALA A 58 -2.05 8.91 -0.79
N ILE A 59 -2.94 7.96 -1.06
CA ILE A 59 -3.31 7.59 -2.43
C ILE A 59 -4.76 8.02 -2.64
N LYS A 60 -4.96 8.91 -3.60
CA LYS A 60 -6.26 9.38 -4.04
C LYS A 60 -6.76 8.51 -5.20
N VAL A 61 -7.98 7.98 -5.08
CA VAL A 61 -8.70 7.25 -6.13
C VAL A 61 -10.05 7.95 -6.32
N ASN A 62 -10.25 8.52 -7.51
CA ASN A 62 -11.35 9.45 -7.78
C ASN A 62 -11.34 10.62 -6.78
N GLU A 63 -12.41 10.81 -6.00
CA GLU A 63 -12.53 11.87 -5.00
C GLU A 63 -12.19 11.43 -3.57
N ASP A 64 -11.94 10.13 -3.34
CA ASP A 64 -11.55 9.61 -2.01
C ASP A 64 -10.05 9.37 -1.94
N PHE A 65 -9.53 9.27 -0.72
CA PHE A 65 -8.16 8.85 -0.48
C PHE A 65 -8.09 7.85 0.68
N PHE A 66 -7.01 7.09 0.72
CA PHE A 66 -6.61 6.30 1.86
C PHE A 66 -5.16 6.62 2.23
N LEU A 67 -4.84 6.48 3.52
CA LEU A 67 -3.52 6.73 4.08
C LEU A 67 -2.72 5.43 4.13
N ILE A 68 -1.42 5.54 3.88
CA ILE A 68 -0.46 4.44 3.89
C ILE A 68 0.64 4.79 4.87
N PHE A 69 0.74 4.01 5.93
CA PHE A 69 1.78 4.09 6.94
C PHE A 69 2.79 2.98 6.66
N GLU A 70 3.94 3.34 6.09
CA GLU A 70 5.02 2.40 5.81
C GLU A 70 6.09 2.45 6.89
N TYR A 71 6.39 1.29 7.46
CA TYR A 71 7.36 1.13 8.52
C TYR A 71 8.68 0.55 8.01
N PRO A 72 9.81 0.84 8.68
CA PRO A 72 11.09 0.20 8.40
C PRO A 72 11.00 -1.33 8.44
N THR A 73 10.21 -1.90 9.36
CA THR A 73 10.09 -3.34 9.56
C THR A 73 8.65 -3.78 9.84
N ASN A 74 8.35 -5.04 9.52
CA ASN A 74 7.06 -5.65 9.85
C ASN A 74 6.82 -5.67 11.37
N LYS A 75 7.89 -5.84 12.16
CA LYS A 75 7.81 -5.80 13.62
C LYS A 75 7.32 -4.45 14.15
N GLU A 76 7.80 -3.34 13.57
CA GLU A 76 7.35 -2.00 13.93
C GLU A 76 5.91 -1.76 13.48
N MET A 77 5.57 -2.19 12.27
CA MET A 77 4.20 -2.15 11.77
C MET A 77 3.24 -2.91 12.70
N GLU A 78 3.56 -4.15 13.09
CA GLU A 78 2.72 -4.97 13.97
C GLU A 78 2.56 -4.35 15.37
N LYS A 79 3.62 -3.72 15.88
CA LYS A 79 3.57 -3.01 17.17
C LYS A 79 2.53 -1.88 17.13
N GLU A 80 2.50 -1.10 16.05
CA GLU A 80 1.53 0.01 15.95
C GLU A 80 0.14 -0.45 15.53
N ALA A 81 0.04 -1.50 14.70
CA ALA A 81 -1.23 -2.13 14.36
C ALA A 81 -1.96 -2.65 15.60
N ALA A 82 -1.23 -3.17 16.59
CA ALA A 82 -1.80 -3.64 17.86
C ALA A 82 -2.41 -2.53 18.73
N MET A 83 -2.12 -1.26 18.43
CA MET A 83 -2.76 -0.13 19.11
C MET A 83 -4.15 0.18 18.54
N ILE A 84 -4.46 -0.30 17.33
CA ILE A 84 -5.76 -0.10 16.69
C ILE A 84 -6.70 -1.17 17.22
N ARG A 85 -7.75 -0.72 17.92
CA ARG A 85 -8.81 -1.57 18.45
C ARG A 85 -9.74 -2.03 17.33
N GLU A 86 -10.53 -3.07 17.61
CA GLU A 86 -11.46 -3.66 16.66
C GLU A 86 -12.43 -2.64 16.04
N ASP A 87 -12.87 -1.64 16.80
CA ASP A 87 -13.78 -0.56 16.34
C ASP A 87 -13.09 0.54 15.52
N GLY A 88 -11.77 0.43 15.31
CA GLY A 88 -10.95 1.40 14.60
C GLY A 88 -10.37 2.50 15.49
N ASN A 89 -10.74 2.59 16.77
CA ASN A 89 -10.14 3.56 17.68
C ASN A 89 -8.67 3.19 18.00
N ILE A 90 -7.84 4.18 18.31
CA ILE A 90 -6.41 3.97 18.57
C ILE A 90 -6.11 4.18 20.06
N GLY A 91 -5.63 3.13 20.72
CA GLY A 91 -5.37 3.11 22.15
C GLY A 91 -6.62 3.51 22.95
N ASN A 92 -6.49 4.55 23.77
CA ASN A 92 -7.58 5.09 24.58
C ASN A 92 -8.31 6.27 23.91
N ALA A 93 -7.92 6.66 22.69
CA ALA A 93 -8.58 7.75 22.00
C ALA A 93 -9.95 7.32 21.47
N SER A 94 -10.94 8.20 21.55
CA SER A 94 -12.21 8.06 20.86
C SER A 94 -12.20 9.01 19.67
N ILE A 95 -12.13 8.44 18.46
CA ILE A 95 -11.96 9.21 17.23
C ILE A 95 -13.32 9.38 16.55
N SER A 96 -13.76 10.63 16.42
CA SER A 96 -14.96 10.98 15.66
C SER A 96 -14.63 11.04 14.17
N TYR A 97 -14.62 9.87 13.52
CA TYR A 97 -14.40 9.78 12.08
C TYR A 97 -15.53 10.45 11.28
N VAL A 98 -15.17 11.06 10.14
CA VAL A 98 -16.14 11.60 9.17
C VAL A 98 -16.94 10.50 8.44
N SER A 99 -16.46 9.26 8.48
CA SER A 99 -17.10 8.07 7.91
C SER A 99 -16.61 6.81 8.62
N ASP A 100 -16.85 5.63 8.06
CA ASP A 100 -16.42 4.36 8.65
C ASP A 100 -14.93 4.13 8.41
N PRO A 101 -14.12 3.91 9.47
CA PRO A 101 -12.72 3.57 9.34
C PRO A 101 -12.56 2.10 8.97
N HIS A 102 -11.64 1.83 8.05
CA HIS A 102 -11.24 0.51 7.61
C HIS A 102 -9.72 0.42 7.67
N TYR A 103 -9.20 -0.60 8.37
CA TYR A 103 -7.76 -0.81 8.51
C TYR A 103 -7.33 -2.14 7.90
N PHE A 104 -6.33 -2.07 7.03
CA PHE A 104 -5.71 -3.22 6.38
C PHE A 104 -4.22 -3.23 6.70
N LYS A 105 -3.57 -4.41 6.69
CA LYS A 105 -2.13 -4.52 6.88
C LYS A 105 -1.53 -5.66 6.06
N LYS A 106 -0.32 -5.46 5.56
CA LYS A 106 0.46 -6.50 4.85
C LYS A 106 1.93 -6.10 4.81
N GLY A 107 2.82 -7.02 5.19
CA GLY A 107 4.25 -6.74 5.21
C GLY A 107 4.59 -5.58 6.16
N ASN A 108 5.11 -4.48 5.63
CA ASN A 108 5.56 -3.33 6.41
C ASN A 108 4.55 -2.18 6.44
N ILE A 109 3.34 -2.36 5.92
CA ILE A 109 2.38 -1.25 5.80
C ILE A 109 1.06 -1.48 6.52
N ILE A 110 0.51 -0.40 7.07
CA ILE A 110 -0.90 -0.25 7.46
C ILE A 110 -1.55 0.68 6.44
N VAL A 111 -2.77 0.35 6.02
CA VAL A 111 -3.63 1.22 5.20
C VAL A 111 -4.86 1.60 6.01
N GLN A 112 -5.16 2.90 6.09
CA GLN A 112 -6.39 3.42 6.66
C GLN A 112 -7.24 4.03 5.55
N TYR A 113 -8.47 3.54 5.38
CA TYR A 113 -9.48 4.18 4.55
C TYR A 113 -10.65 4.59 5.42
N VAL A 114 -11.04 5.87 5.38
CA VAL A 114 -12.21 6.38 6.11
C VAL A 114 -13.28 6.74 5.08
N GLY A 115 -14.19 5.82 4.78
CA GLY A 115 -15.12 5.98 3.67
C GLY A 115 -15.97 4.74 3.40
N LYS A 116 -16.76 4.76 2.32
CA LYS A 116 -17.74 3.70 1.99
C LYS A 116 -17.72 3.27 0.53
N LYS A 117 -16.80 3.81 -0.28
CA LYS A 117 -16.75 3.52 -1.72
C LYS A 117 -16.33 2.07 -1.93
N LYS A 118 -17.29 1.25 -2.35
CA LYS A 118 -17.08 -0.19 -2.60
C LYS A 118 -15.93 -0.49 -3.54
N VAL A 119 -15.66 0.38 -4.53
CA VAL A 119 -14.54 0.19 -5.46
C VAL A 119 -13.19 0.19 -4.73
N ILE A 120 -13.01 1.07 -3.74
CA ILE A 120 -11.79 1.14 -2.92
C ILE A 120 -11.76 -0.05 -1.97
N LEU A 121 -12.84 -0.33 -1.25
CA LEU A 121 -12.91 -1.44 -0.30
C LEU A 121 -12.62 -2.79 -0.97
N ASN A 122 -13.24 -3.07 -2.11
CA ASN A 122 -13.02 -4.33 -2.84
C ASN A 122 -11.58 -4.44 -3.34
N GLN A 123 -10.98 -3.33 -3.79
CA GLN A 123 -9.61 -3.32 -4.27
C GLN A 123 -8.62 -3.55 -3.12
N LEU A 124 -8.82 -2.88 -1.98
CA LEU A 124 -8.02 -3.08 -0.78
C LEU A 124 -8.19 -4.51 -0.24
N GLU A 125 -9.42 -5.02 -0.15
CA GLU A 125 -9.66 -6.40 0.30
C GLU A 125 -9.02 -7.44 -0.61
N LYS A 126 -9.00 -7.21 -1.94
CA LYS A 126 -8.30 -8.08 -2.89
C LYS A 126 -6.78 -8.10 -2.67
N ILE A 127 -6.18 -6.96 -2.32
CA ILE A 127 -4.74 -6.83 -2.09
C ILE A 127 -4.34 -7.36 -0.71
N PHE A 128 -5.08 -7.00 0.33
CA PHE A 128 -4.71 -7.20 1.73
C PHE A 128 -5.43 -8.37 2.40
N GLY A 129 -6.54 -8.83 1.85
CA GLY A 129 -7.52 -9.64 2.57
C GLY A 129 -8.46 -8.76 3.40
N LYS A 130 -9.23 -9.39 4.29
CA LYS A 130 -10.18 -8.69 5.16
C LYS A 130 -9.49 -7.61 6.00
N GLN A 131 -10.22 -6.53 6.28
CA GLN A 131 -9.78 -5.54 7.26
C GLN A 131 -9.54 -6.22 8.62
N PHE A 132 -8.52 -5.77 9.35
CA PHE A 132 -8.21 -6.31 10.68
C PHE A 132 -8.84 -5.48 11.81
N ALA A 133 -9.27 -4.25 11.52
CA ALA A 133 -9.94 -3.35 12.44
C ALA A 133 -10.81 -2.34 11.68
N GLY A 134 -11.74 -1.72 12.39
CA GLY A 134 -12.75 -0.84 11.82
C GLY A 134 -14.11 -1.52 11.66
N ARG A 135 -15.02 -0.86 10.96
CA ARG A 135 -16.42 -1.30 10.81
C ARG A 135 -16.91 -1.21 9.38
#